data_AF-A0A3L9YVX4-F1
#
_entry.id   AF-A0A3L9YVX4-F1
#
_cell.length_a   1.000
_cell.length_b   1.000
_cell.length_c   1.000
_cell.angle_alpha   90.00
_cell.angle_beta   90.00
_cell.angle_gamma   90.00
#
_symmetry.space_group_name_H-M   'P 1'
#
loop_
_entity.id
_entity.type
_entity.pdbx_description
1 polymer ?
#
loop_
_entity_poly.entity_id
_entity_poly.type
_entity_poly.pdbx_seq_one_letter_code
_entity_poly.pdbx_strand_id
1 'polypeptide(L)'
;MNNRLLLLFMLPALCFGQQPYYNGIDLSLTGQDMYLELQSIISNYNSNFNYGDVRDTVLITDEDTENSSNVLLIYGYDDTGSCTTDRTRDKDDFGGTSCEYNREHVFSRSNANPTMGSVNNASTGIGADPHNLRPSDQQMNGNRDNKKFATGSGDAGNVGSGNWYPGDEWKGDVARMMMYMYTRYGDRCLPSLNGAGTTQSGNDMLQIYLQWNADDMVNDYEDQRNPYLENVYGNRNPFIDNPYLATIIWGGPVAEDRWGLASVSENDLSNVVIFPIPSSETIWVQSNSSFPLEAYVIYDLSGRIISEATLDASEAIDISSLNKGLYLLEVGNTDKKITKKIIVN
;
A
#
# COMPACT_ATOMS: atom_id res chain seq x y z
N MET A 1 20.81 23.37 -49.48
CA MET A 1 21.03 23.40 -48.02
C MET A 1 19.84 22.71 -47.38
N ASN A 2 19.96 21.42 -47.05
CA ASN A 2 18.88 20.66 -46.44
C ASN A 2 19.02 20.76 -44.92
N ASN A 3 18.24 21.65 -44.31
CA ASN A 3 18.12 21.72 -42.85
C ASN A 3 17.32 20.52 -42.36
N ARG A 4 18.02 19.51 -41.81
CA ARG A 4 17.38 18.44 -41.03
C ARG A 4 17.11 18.98 -39.63
N LEU A 5 15.84 19.19 -39.32
CA LEU A 5 15.36 19.51 -37.98
C LEU A 5 15.44 18.22 -37.14
N LEU A 6 16.35 18.18 -36.17
CA LEU A 6 16.47 17.08 -35.22
C LEU A 6 15.44 17.31 -34.10
N LEU A 7 14.32 16.57 -34.12
CA LEU A 7 13.40 16.54 -32.99
C LEU A 7 14.02 15.68 -31.88
N LEU A 8 14.41 16.33 -30.78
CA LEU A 8 14.84 15.66 -29.55
C LEU A 8 13.58 15.26 -28.77
N PHE A 9 13.23 13.97 -28.80
CA PHE A 9 12.22 13.41 -27.88
C PHE A 9 12.88 13.26 -26.49
N MET A 10 12.61 14.21 -25.60
CA MET A 10 12.85 14.02 -24.16
C MET A 10 11.77 13.08 -23.64
N LEU A 11 12.10 11.80 -23.41
CA LEU A 11 11.27 10.94 -22.57
C LEU A 11 11.29 11.51 -21.14
N PRO A 12 10.14 11.69 -20.47
CA PRO A 12 10.14 11.98 -19.05
C PRO A 12 10.71 10.75 -18.33
N ALA A 13 11.86 10.92 -17.68
CA ALA A 13 12.31 9.99 -16.67
C ALA A 13 11.36 10.12 -15.47
N LEU A 14 10.53 9.10 -15.24
CA LEU A 14 9.79 8.96 -14.00
C LEU A 14 10.80 8.57 -12.93
N CYS A 15 11.36 9.56 -12.23
CA CYS A 15 12.02 9.30 -10.97
C CYS A 15 10.93 8.95 -9.95
N PHE A 16 10.86 7.69 -9.53
CA PHE A 16 10.07 7.28 -8.37
C PHE A 16 10.74 7.87 -7.12
N GLY A 17 10.43 9.13 -6.83
CA GLY A 17 10.76 9.76 -5.56
C GLY A 17 9.72 9.39 -4.52
N GLN A 18 10.15 9.23 -3.27
CA GLN A 18 9.23 9.18 -2.13
C GLN A 18 8.30 10.39 -2.20
N GLN A 19 6.98 10.15 -2.08
CA GLN A 19 6.00 11.24 -2.08
C GLN A 19 6.36 12.24 -0.97
N PRO A 20 6.35 13.57 -1.23
CA PRO A 20 6.88 14.56 -0.30
C PRO A 20 6.34 14.47 1.14
N TYR A 21 5.08 14.05 1.30
CA TYR A 21 4.43 13.84 2.61
C TYR A 21 5.17 12.82 3.50
N TYR A 22 5.79 11.81 2.89
CA TYR A 22 6.53 10.75 3.60
C TYR A 22 8.04 11.03 3.68
N ASN A 23 8.50 12.22 3.27
CA ASN A 23 9.92 12.56 3.35
C ASN A 23 10.46 12.41 4.77
N GLY A 24 11.55 11.65 4.92
CA GLY A 24 12.21 11.43 6.21
C GLY A 24 11.71 10.20 6.98
N ILE A 25 10.69 9.49 6.46
CA ILE A 25 10.30 8.18 6.97
C ILE A 25 11.27 7.12 6.49
N ASP A 26 11.71 6.26 7.41
CA ASP A 26 12.47 5.05 7.09
C ASP A 26 11.53 3.93 6.62
N LEU A 27 11.39 3.80 5.29
CA LEU A 27 10.56 2.77 4.66
C LEU A 27 11.18 1.36 4.72
N SER A 28 12.35 1.18 5.34
CA SER A 28 12.92 -0.15 5.62
C SER A 28 12.41 -0.78 6.92
N LEU A 29 11.74 0.02 7.77
CA LEU A 29 11.13 -0.46 9.01
C LEU A 29 9.99 -1.45 8.72
N THR A 30 9.75 -2.35 9.67
CA THR A 30 8.64 -3.31 9.62
C THR A 30 8.01 -3.45 11.00
N GLY A 31 6.87 -4.12 11.09
CA GLY A 31 6.22 -4.42 12.35
C GLY A 31 5.87 -3.18 13.17
N GLN A 32 6.15 -3.25 14.47
CA GLN A 32 5.83 -2.20 15.43
C GLN A 32 6.57 -0.88 15.14
N ASP A 33 7.80 -0.92 14.63
CA ASP A 33 8.58 0.28 14.36
C ASP A 33 7.97 1.08 13.22
N MET A 34 7.57 0.41 12.13
CA MET A 34 6.85 1.05 11.03
C MET A 34 5.48 1.57 11.46
N TYR A 35 4.77 0.83 12.32
CA TYR A 35 3.50 1.30 12.89
C TYR A 35 3.68 2.63 13.66
N LEU A 36 4.70 2.73 14.52
CA LEU A 36 4.95 3.92 15.32
C LEU A 36 5.39 5.11 14.45
N GLU A 37 6.18 4.86 13.42
CA GLU A 37 6.60 5.87 12.45
C GLU A 37 5.40 6.45 11.71
N LEU A 38 4.51 5.59 11.18
CA LEU A 38 3.26 6.03 10.55
C LEU A 38 2.31 6.71 11.55
N GLN A 39 2.22 6.22 12.78
CA GLN A 39 1.40 6.86 13.81
C GLN A 39 1.88 8.29 14.08
N SER A 40 3.19 8.50 14.16
CA SER A 40 3.80 9.82 14.37
C SER A 40 3.44 10.79 13.25
N ILE A 41 3.68 10.41 11.98
CA ILE A 41 3.47 11.31 10.85
C ILE A 41 1.98 11.62 10.62
N ILE A 42 1.11 10.60 10.71
CA ILE A 42 -0.32 10.84 10.56
C ILE A 42 -0.91 11.52 11.78
N SER A 43 -0.18 11.71 12.90
CA SER A 43 -0.67 12.44 14.08
C SER A 43 -0.75 13.95 13.87
N ASN A 44 -0.02 14.48 12.88
CA ASN A 44 -0.11 15.89 12.49
C ASN A 44 -1.47 16.17 11.82
N TYR A 45 -2.14 17.24 12.20
CA TYR A 45 -3.42 17.63 11.59
C TYR A 45 -3.77 19.09 11.92
N ASN A 46 -4.65 19.67 11.11
CA ASN A 46 -5.29 20.95 11.33
C ASN A 46 -6.35 20.83 12.43
N SER A 47 -6.02 21.29 13.64
CA SER A 47 -6.92 21.24 14.79
C SER A 47 -8.15 22.16 14.69
N ASN A 48 -8.21 23.04 13.68
CA ASN A 48 -9.39 23.87 13.39
C ASN A 48 -10.39 23.16 12.47
N PHE A 49 -9.99 22.08 11.79
CA PHE A 49 -10.91 21.29 10.98
C PHE A 49 -11.98 20.68 11.87
N ASN A 50 -13.24 20.93 11.52
CA ASN A 50 -14.38 20.54 12.31
C ASN A 50 -15.33 19.63 11.52
N TYR A 51 -16.24 18.97 12.25
CA TYR A 51 -17.18 18.03 11.67
C TYR A 51 -18.11 18.68 10.63
N GLY A 52 -18.36 19.98 10.73
CA GLY A 52 -19.11 20.76 9.74
C GLY A 52 -18.40 20.84 8.38
N ASP A 53 -17.08 21.06 8.39
CA ASP A 53 -16.24 21.19 7.18
C ASP A 53 -16.30 19.93 6.29
N VAL A 54 -16.59 18.77 6.90
CA VAL A 54 -16.72 17.48 6.22
C VAL A 54 -17.80 17.52 5.13
N ARG A 55 -18.89 18.29 5.33
CA ARG A 55 -19.96 18.40 4.33
C ARG A 55 -19.41 18.90 2.99
N ASP A 56 -18.54 19.90 3.03
CA ASP A 56 -17.98 20.51 1.83
C ASP A 56 -16.78 19.69 1.32
N THR A 57 -16.07 19.00 2.23
CA THR A 57 -14.95 18.11 1.93
C THR A 57 -15.38 16.89 1.10
N VAL A 58 -16.49 16.23 1.47
CA VAL A 58 -16.95 15.01 0.77
C VAL A 58 -17.39 15.27 -0.67
N LEU A 59 -17.73 16.51 -1.02
CA LEU A 59 -18.04 16.88 -2.40
C LEU A 59 -16.82 16.77 -3.33
N ILE A 60 -15.61 16.71 -2.77
CA ILE A 60 -14.35 16.60 -3.49
C ILE A 60 -13.73 15.24 -3.24
N THR A 61 -13.68 14.78 -1.98
CA THR A 61 -13.03 13.51 -1.65
C THR A 61 -13.86 12.30 -2.07
N ASP A 62 -15.17 12.45 -2.23
CA ASP A 62 -16.08 11.38 -2.58
C ASP A 62 -16.82 11.65 -3.90
N GLU A 63 -16.32 12.59 -4.71
CA GLU A 63 -16.84 12.86 -6.06
C GLU A 63 -16.85 11.56 -6.88
N ASP A 64 -17.97 11.29 -7.55
CA ASP A 64 -18.08 10.17 -8.48
C ASP A 64 -17.17 10.41 -9.70
N THR A 65 -16.24 9.47 -9.92
CA THR A 65 -15.24 9.55 -10.97
C THR A 65 -15.84 9.47 -12.38
N GLU A 66 -17.08 8.99 -12.51
CA GLU A 66 -17.81 8.92 -13.77
C GLU A 66 -18.79 10.09 -13.95
N ASN A 67 -19.19 10.76 -12.86
CA ASN A 67 -20.14 11.87 -12.87
C ASN A 67 -19.89 12.87 -11.74
N SER A 68 -19.20 13.98 -12.06
CA SER A 68 -18.83 14.99 -11.07
C SER A 68 -20.00 15.80 -10.46
N SER A 69 -21.24 15.60 -10.93
CA SER A 69 -22.43 16.11 -10.25
C SER A 69 -22.79 15.32 -8.99
N ASN A 70 -22.29 14.09 -8.87
CA ASN A 70 -22.62 13.17 -7.80
C ASN A 70 -21.46 12.96 -6.82
N VAL A 71 -21.79 12.46 -5.64
CA VAL A 71 -20.87 11.72 -4.77
C VAL A 71 -21.22 10.24 -4.78
N LEU A 72 -20.21 9.40 -4.57
CA LEU A 72 -20.40 7.98 -4.29
C LEU A 72 -20.81 7.78 -2.83
N LEU A 73 -21.77 6.88 -2.58
CA LEU A 73 -22.30 6.61 -1.25
C LEU A 73 -21.73 5.30 -0.70
N ILE A 74 -21.03 5.36 0.43
CA ILE A 74 -20.53 4.13 1.04
C ILE A 74 -21.68 3.20 1.42
N TYR A 75 -21.50 1.90 1.11
CA TYR A 75 -22.50 0.82 1.17
C TYR A 75 -23.57 0.83 0.07
N GLY A 76 -23.57 1.82 -0.83
CA GLY A 76 -24.43 1.84 -2.01
C GLY A 76 -23.94 0.89 -3.10
N TYR A 77 -24.84 0.40 -3.95
CA TYR A 77 -24.49 -0.57 -5.00
C TYR A 77 -25.44 -0.58 -6.22
N ASP A 78 -26.59 0.09 -6.15
CA ASP A 78 -27.59 0.10 -7.23
C ASP A 78 -28.40 1.40 -7.28
N ASP A 79 -28.32 2.12 -8.41
CA ASP A 79 -29.07 3.36 -8.67
C ASP A 79 -30.41 3.13 -9.40
N THR A 80 -30.84 1.87 -9.60
CA THR A 80 -32.03 1.53 -10.40
C THR A 80 -33.27 1.17 -9.58
N GLY A 81 -33.23 1.39 -8.26
CA GLY A 81 -34.26 0.92 -7.34
C GLY A 81 -34.57 1.85 -6.17
N SER A 82 -34.32 1.36 -4.96
CA SER A 82 -34.59 2.10 -3.72
C SER A 82 -33.46 3.09 -3.48
N CYS A 83 -33.79 4.33 -3.10
CA CYS A 83 -32.75 5.30 -2.79
C CYS A 83 -31.82 4.86 -1.64
N THR A 84 -32.30 3.96 -0.77
CA THR A 84 -31.47 3.33 0.26
C THR A 84 -30.26 2.58 -0.29
N THR A 85 -30.35 2.00 -1.49
CA THR A 85 -29.29 1.19 -2.10
C THR A 85 -28.50 1.93 -3.17
N ASP A 86 -28.89 3.19 -3.46
CA ASP A 86 -28.20 4.03 -4.44
C ASP A 86 -26.71 4.04 -4.17
N ARG A 87 -25.95 3.81 -5.24
CA ARG A 87 -24.50 3.90 -5.27
C ARG A 87 -24.06 5.37 -5.36
N THR A 88 -24.88 6.24 -5.94
CA THR A 88 -24.57 7.66 -6.13
C THR A 88 -25.68 8.57 -5.61
N ARG A 89 -25.33 9.83 -5.33
CA ARG A 89 -26.31 10.88 -5.00
C ARG A 89 -25.83 12.24 -5.47
N ASP A 90 -26.77 13.09 -5.88
CA ASP A 90 -26.46 14.48 -6.23
C ASP A 90 -25.80 15.19 -5.04
N LYS A 91 -24.77 15.99 -5.32
CA LYS A 91 -24.02 16.76 -4.32
C LYS A 91 -24.90 17.72 -3.51
N ASP A 92 -26.04 18.14 -4.04
CA ASP A 92 -26.97 19.05 -3.38
C ASP A 92 -27.93 18.31 -2.41
N ASP A 93 -28.03 16.99 -2.48
CA ASP A 93 -28.94 16.17 -1.66
C ASP A 93 -28.31 15.75 -0.30
N PHE A 94 -27.52 16.65 0.31
CA PHE A 94 -26.98 16.46 1.65
C PHE A 94 -28.00 16.82 2.72
N GLY A 95 -28.29 15.88 3.63
CA GLY A 95 -29.23 16.16 4.70
C GLY A 95 -29.47 15.01 5.67
N GLY A 96 -30.72 14.86 6.06
CA GLY A 96 -31.15 13.92 7.10
C GLY A 96 -32.56 13.38 6.89
N THR A 97 -33.12 13.62 5.71
CA THR A 97 -34.43 13.11 5.29
C THR A 97 -34.25 11.93 4.33
N SER A 98 -35.36 11.36 3.88
CA SER A 98 -35.36 10.22 2.97
C SER A 98 -34.72 10.59 1.64
N CYS A 99 -33.89 9.70 1.09
CA CYS A 99 -33.19 9.92 -0.18
C CYS A 99 -32.28 11.18 -0.17
N GLU A 100 -31.77 11.55 1.00
CA GLU A 100 -30.59 12.41 1.15
C GLU A 100 -29.43 11.58 1.69
N TYR A 101 -28.20 12.02 1.44
CA TYR A 101 -27.03 11.42 2.07
C TYR A 101 -26.61 12.21 3.30
N ASN A 102 -25.96 11.53 4.24
CA ASN A 102 -25.42 12.13 5.45
C ASN A 102 -23.98 11.64 5.68
N ARG A 103 -23.40 12.01 6.83
CA ARG A 103 -22.05 11.61 7.23
C ARG A 103 -22.10 10.31 8.01
N GLU A 104 -21.54 9.25 7.43
CA GLU A 104 -21.29 7.97 8.09
C GLU A 104 -19.94 8.00 8.82
N HIS A 105 -19.94 7.58 10.08
CA HIS A 105 -18.73 7.24 10.82
C HIS A 105 -18.41 5.76 10.61
N VAL A 106 -17.55 5.47 9.62
CA VAL A 106 -17.26 4.09 9.21
C VAL A 106 -16.68 3.28 10.38
N PHE A 107 -15.78 3.86 11.16
CA PHE A 107 -15.53 3.42 12.52
C PHE A 107 -16.58 4.03 13.43
N SER A 108 -17.54 3.23 13.91
CA SER A 108 -18.70 3.75 14.64
C SER A 108 -18.27 4.45 15.92
N ARG A 109 -18.82 5.64 16.15
CA ARG A 109 -18.53 6.45 17.34
C ARG A 109 -18.74 5.72 18.67
N SER A 110 -19.75 4.86 18.74
CA SER A 110 -20.06 4.07 19.94
C SER A 110 -19.12 2.89 20.15
N ASN A 111 -18.44 2.42 19.11
CA ASN A 111 -17.55 1.26 19.19
C ASN A 111 -16.17 1.65 19.75
N ALA A 112 -15.75 2.91 19.58
CA ALA A 112 -14.49 3.39 20.12
C ALA A 112 -14.45 3.30 21.64
N ASN A 113 -13.25 3.13 22.22
CA ASN A 113 -13.07 3.00 23.67
C ASN A 113 -11.94 3.89 24.22
N PRO A 114 -12.24 5.04 24.85
CA PRO A 114 -13.57 5.56 25.14
C PRO A 114 -14.33 5.97 23.87
N THR A 115 -15.66 5.96 23.94
CA THR A 115 -16.52 6.39 22.82
C THR A 115 -16.14 7.79 22.32
N MET A 116 -16.35 8.06 21.03
CA MET A 116 -16.16 9.39 20.46
C MET A 116 -17.16 10.44 21.00
N GLY A 117 -18.21 10.01 21.71
CA GLY A 117 -19.23 10.90 22.28
C GLY A 117 -20.12 11.53 21.21
N SER A 118 -21.01 12.44 21.59
CA SER A 118 -21.88 13.23 20.68
C SER A 118 -21.07 14.23 19.85
N VAL A 119 -21.35 14.31 18.55
CA VAL A 119 -20.73 15.30 17.66
C VAL A 119 -21.77 16.29 17.15
N ASN A 120 -21.32 17.52 16.93
CA ASN A 120 -22.05 18.58 16.23
C ASN A 120 -21.10 19.25 15.24
N ASN A 121 -21.59 20.19 14.42
CA ASN A 121 -20.76 20.82 13.38
C ASN A 121 -19.49 21.50 13.93
N ALA A 122 -19.47 21.97 15.18
CA ALA A 122 -18.29 22.59 15.79
C ALA A 122 -17.32 21.58 16.46
N SER A 123 -17.65 20.29 16.47
CA SER A 123 -16.78 19.26 17.06
C SER A 123 -15.51 19.09 16.23
N THR A 124 -14.38 18.88 16.90
CA THR A 124 -13.06 18.63 16.31
C THR A 124 -12.49 17.29 16.81
N GLY A 125 -11.29 16.92 16.33
CA GLY A 125 -10.61 15.68 16.76
C GLY A 125 -11.24 14.42 16.17
N ILE A 126 -11.17 13.30 16.90
CA ILE A 126 -11.56 11.96 16.39
C ILE A 126 -12.99 11.88 15.80
N GLY A 127 -13.93 12.64 16.35
CA GLY A 127 -15.31 12.67 15.86
C GLY A 127 -15.48 13.45 14.55
N ALA A 128 -14.47 14.24 14.17
CA ALA A 128 -14.42 15.09 12.98
C ALA A 128 -13.34 14.64 11.98
N ASP A 129 -12.68 13.51 12.21
CA ASP A 129 -11.63 13.01 11.32
C ASP A 129 -12.21 12.63 9.95
N PRO A 130 -11.83 13.33 8.86
CA PRO A 130 -12.40 13.12 7.53
C PRO A 130 -11.97 11.81 6.87
N HIS A 131 -10.93 11.13 7.39
CA HIS A 131 -10.57 9.79 6.92
C HIS A 131 -11.55 8.72 7.44
N ASN A 132 -12.34 9.03 8.48
CA ASN A 132 -13.37 8.15 9.03
C ASN A 132 -14.80 8.52 8.59
N LEU A 133 -14.93 9.58 7.80
CA LEU A 133 -16.22 10.14 7.41
C LEU A 133 -16.44 9.97 5.92
N ARG A 134 -17.57 9.33 5.59
CA ARG A 134 -17.98 9.06 4.22
C ARG A 134 -19.43 9.51 4.02
N PRO A 135 -19.82 9.97 2.83
CA PRO A 135 -21.22 10.10 2.48
C PRO A 135 -21.88 8.71 2.43
N SER A 136 -23.07 8.57 3.00
CA SER A 136 -23.89 7.36 2.88
C SER A 136 -25.35 7.77 2.82
N ASP A 137 -26.20 7.02 2.12
CA ASP A 137 -27.63 7.27 2.17
C ASP A 137 -28.11 7.24 3.63
N GLN A 138 -28.97 8.21 4.00
CA GLN A 138 -29.40 8.38 5.38
C GLN A 138 -30.00 7.10 5.97
N GLN A 139 -30.79 6.37 5.19
CA GLN A 139 -31.41 5.12 5.64
C GLN A 139 -30.41 3.97 5.63
N MET A 140 -29.51 3.90 4.65
CA MET A 140 -28.45 2.88 4.63
C MET A 140 -27.50 3.00 5.83
N ASN A 141 -27.09 4.22 6.14
CA ASN A 141 -26.31 4.53 7.34
C ASN A 141 -27.04 4.04 8.60
N GLY A 142 -28.35 4.34 8.71
CA GLY A 142 -29.18 3.85 9.80
C GLY A 142 -29.29 2.31 9.85
N ASN A 143 -29.35 1.64 8.70
CA ASN A 143 -29.36 0.19 8.60
C ASN A 143 -28.04 -0.43 9.07
N ARG A 144 -26.92 0.20 8.73
CA ARG A 144 -25.59 -0.19 9.21
C ARG A 144 -25.50 -0.03 10.73
N ASP A 145 -25.95 1.11 11.29
CA ASP A 145 -25.93 1.42 12.72
C ASP A 145 -24.50 1.36 13.32
N ASN A 146 -24.29 0.69 14.45
CA ASN A 146 -22.97 0.43 15.03
C ASN A 146 -22.48 -1.02 14.81
N LYS A 147 -23.08 -1.73 13.85
CA LYS A 147 -22.77 -3.14 13.60
C LYS A 147 -21.31 -3.28 13.20
N LYS A 148 -20.68 -4.31 13.76
CA LYS A 148 -19.30 -4.65 13.42
C LYS A 148 -19.22 -5.19 12.00
N PHE A 149 -18.15 -4.87 11.31
CA PHE A 149 -17.88 -5.46 10.01
C PHE A 149 -17.54 -6.95 10.15
N ALA A 150 -18.08 -7.77 9.26
CA ALA A 150 -17.79 -9.20 9.19
C ALA A 150 -17.79 -9.67 7.74
N THR A 151 -17.35 -10.91 7.52
CA THR A 151 -17.27 -11.53 6.20
C THR A 151 -18.65 -11.64 5.54
N GLY A 152 -18.71 -11.35 4.25
CA GLY A 152 -19.87 -11.53 3.38
C GLY A 152 -19.43 -11.53 1.92
N SER A 153 -20.38 -11.40 1.01
CA SER A 153 -20.14 -11.33 -0.44
C SER A 153 -21.30 -10.62 -1.14
N GLY A 154 -21.03 -9.96 -2.26
CA GLY A 154 -22.02 -9.20 -3.03
C GLY A 154 -22.30 -7.85 -2.40
N ASP A 155 -23.59 -7.51 -2.29
CA ASP A 155 -24.04 -6.19 -1.88
C ASP A 155 -23.92 -5.95 -0.38
N ALA A 156 -23.89 -4.67 0.02
CA ALA A 156 -23.82 -4.29 1.42
C ALA A 156 -25.06 -4.73 2.20
N GLY A 157 -24.88 -5.22 3.44
CA GLY A 157 -26.02 -5.65 4.23
C GLY A 157 -25.70 -6.39 5.51
N ASN A 158 -26.77 -6.80 6.21
CA ASN A 158 -26.66 -7.60 7.43
C ASN A 158 -26.25 -9.03 7.10
N VAL A 159 -25.25 -9.56 7.80
CA VAL A 159 -24.76 -10.94 7.63
C VAL A 159 -25.02 -11.83 8.85
N GLY A 160 -25.99 -11.44 9.69
CA GLY A 160 -26.34 -12.13 10.92
C GLY A 160 -25.44 -11.78 12.11
N SER A 161 -25.80 -12.28 13.29
CA SER A 161 -25.09 -12.03 14.56
C SER A 161 -24.90 -10.56 14.94
N GLY A 162 -25.70 -9.65 14.37
CA GLY A 162 -25.53 -8.21 14.57
C GLY A 162 -24.35 -7.61 13.79
N ASN A 163 -23.84 -8.29 12.77
CA ASN A 163 -22.74 -7.82 11.94
C ASN A 163 -23.20 -7.33 10.57
N TRP A 164 -22.31 -6.60 9.89
CA TRP A 164 -22.53 -5.98 8.60
C TRP A 164 -21.41 -6.34 7.62
N TYR A 165 -21.77 -6.59 6.36
CA TYR A 165 -20.84 -6.66 5.24
C TYR A 165 -20.91 -5.35 4.46
N PRO A 166 -19.79 -4.65 4.22
CA PRO A 166 -19.82 -3.35 3.57
C PRO A 166 -20.13 -3.41 2.07
N GLY A 167 -20.10 -4.60 1.45
CA GLY A 167 -20.24 -4.79 0.01
C GLY A 167 -18.89 -5.07 -0.66
N ASP A 168 -18.90 -5.80 -1.78
CA ASP A 168 -17.68 -6.19 -2.50
C ASP A 168 -16.86 -4.99 -2.99
N GLU A 169 -17.55 -3.90 -3.36
CA GLU A 169 -16.95 -2.63 -3.80
C GLU A 169 -16.25 -1.84 -2.69
N TRP A 170 -16.69 -2.00 -1.44
CA TRP A 170 -16.30 -1.10 -0.34
C TRP A 170 -15.37 -1.77 0.68
N LYS A 171 -15.08 -3.05 0.52
CA LYS A 171 -14.42 -3.84 1.57
C LYS A 171 -12.96 -3.39 1.78
N GLY A 172 -12.25 -3.04 0.71
CA GLY A 172 -10.90 -2.50 0.74
C GLY A 172 -10.86 -1.11 1.40
N ASP A 173 -11.75 -0.22 0.96
CA ASP A 173 -11.96 1.11 1.55
C ASP A 173 -12.18 1.04 3.06
N VAL A 174 -13.11 0.20 3.50
CA VAL A 174 -13.43 -0.02 4.91
C VAL A 174 -12.20 -0.54 5.65
N ALA A 175 -11.50 -1.53 5.09
CA ALA A 175 -10.29 -2.05 5.71
C ALA A 175 -9.21 -0.97 5.91
N ARG A 176 -8.94 -0.16 4.88
CA ARG A 176 -7.94 0.93 4.94
C ARG A 176 -8.36 2.04 5.91
N MET A 177 -9.65 2.31 6.05
CA MET A 177 -10.17 3.22 7.09
C MET A 177 -9.99 2.66 8.50
N MET A 178 -10.23 1.35 8.72
CA MET A 178 -10.01 0.72 10.02
C MET A 178 -8.54 0.71 10.40
N MET A 179 -7.66 0.40 9.44
CA MET A 179 -6.20 0.45 9.63
C MET A 179 -5.74 1.87 9.98
N TYR A 180 -6.21 2.89 9.25
CA TYR A 180 -5.92 4.29 9.58
C TYR A 180 -6.39 4.66 10.99
N MET A 181 -7.64 4.35 11.34
CA MET A 181 -8.19 4.71 12.65
C MET A 181 -7.42 4.05 13.78
N TYR A 182 -7.02 2.79 13.62
CA TYR A 182 -6.18 2.10 14.59
C TYR A 182 -4.79 2.74 14.68
N THR A 183 -4.11 2.95 13.56
CA THR A 183 -2.77 3.58 13.56
C THR A 183 -2.81 4.99 14.16
N ARG A 184 -3.82 5.80 13.85
CA ARG A 184 -3.93 7.20 14.31
C ARG A 184 -4.30 7.29 15.80
N TYR A 185 -5.20 6.44 16.28
CA TYR A 185 -5.82 6.58 17.61
C TYR A 185 -5.47 5.44 18.59
N GLY A 186 -4.67 4.46 18.17
CA GLY A 186 -4.22 3.34 18.97
C GLY A 186 -5.38 2.53 19.56
N ASP A 187 -5.24 2.17 20.83
CA ASP A 187 -6.19 1.30 21.54
C ASP A 187 -7.64 1.83 21.56
N ARG A 188 -7.82 3.15 21.37
CA ARG A 188 -9.16 3.74 21.27
C ARG A 188 -9.95 3.21 20.07
N CYS A 189 -9.24 2.79 19.03
CA CYS A 189 -9.78 2.29 17.78
C CYS A 189 -9.25 0.89 17.45
N LEU A 190 -9.12 0.01 18.46
CA LEU A 190 -8.76 -1.39 18.21
C LEU A 190 -9.63 -1.99 17.10
N PRO A 191 -9.06 -2.72 16.12
CA PRO A 191 -9.81 -3.27 14.99
C PRO A 191 -10.98 -4.16 15.39
N SER A 192 -10.85 -4.90 16.50
CA SER A 192 -11.90 -5.76 17.08
C SER A 192 -13.10 -5.01 17.67
N LEU A 193 -12.99 -3.69 17.88
CA LEU A 193 -14.10 -2.87 18.36
C LEU A 193 -15.12 -2.62 17.25
N ASN A 194 -14.68 -2.51 16.00
CA ASN A 194 -15.54 -2.22 14.85
C ASN A 194 -15.60 -3.36 13.82
N GLY A 195 -14.93 -4.48 14.10
CA GLY A 195 -14.96 -5.69 13.28
C GLY A 195 -15.10 -6.97 14.10
N ALA A 196 -15.61 -8.02 13.46
CA ALA A 196 -15.76 -9.35 14.00
C ALA A 196 -14.89 -10.33 13.21
N GLY A 197 -14.04 -11.07 13.91
CA GLY A 197 -13.13 -12.04 13.30
C GLY A 197 -11.97 -12.39 14.19
N THR A 198 -11.08 -13.22 13.67
CA THR A 198 -9.82 -13.58 14.31
C THR A 198 -8.80 -12.45 14.14
N THR A 199 -8.01 -12.22 15.19
CA THR A 199 -6.82 -11.36 15.07
C THR A 199 -5.71 -12.09 14.33
N GLN A 200 -4.86 -11.33 13.67
CA GLN A 200 -3.64 -11.81 13.05
C GLN A 200 -2.65 -12.22 14.16
N SER A 201 -1.93 -13.32 13.96
CA SER A 201 -1.06 -13.86 15.00
C SER A 201 -0.01 -12.84 15.44
N GLY A 202 0.03 -12.54 16.73
CA GLY A 202 1.02 -11.66 17.33
C GLY A 202 0.68 -10.16 17.31
N ASN A 203 -0.51 -9.76 16.86
CA ASN A 203 -0.97 -8.37 16.91
C ASN A 203 -2.51 -8.26 16.99
N ASP A 204 -3.03 -7.04 17.13
CA ASP A 204 -4.46 -6.77 17.31
C ASP A 204 -5.23 -6.51 15.98
N MET A 205 -4.55 -6.57 14.83
CA MET A 205 -5.22 -6.39 13.54
C MET A 205 -6.10 -7.59 13.22
N LEU A 206 -7.31 -7.35 12.70
CA LEU A 206 -8.18 -8.45 12.28
C LEU A 206 -7.73 -8.98 10.91
N GLN A 207 -7.73 -10.31 10.78
CA GLN A 207 -7.39 -10.99 9.52
C GLN A 207 -8.32 -10.57 8.37
N ILE A 208 -9.59 -10.27 8.67
CA ILE A 208 -10.57 -9.83 7.68
C ILE A 208 -10.17 -8.52 7.00
N TYR A 209 -9.62 -7.56 7.75
CA TYR A 209 -9.20 -6.28 7.17
C TYR A 209 -7.94 -6.44 6.34
N LEU A 210 -7.00 -7.28 6.76
CA LEU A 210 -5.82 -7.61 5.95
C LEU A 210 -6.23 -8.31 4.65
N GLN A 211 -7.20 -9.23 4.71
CA GLN A 211 -7.72 -9.91 3.53
C GLN A 211 -8.43 -8.93 2.58
N TRP A 212 -9.33 -8.09 3.09
CA TRP A 212 -10.04 -7.12 2.26
C TRP A 212 -9.12 -6.08 1.61
N ASN A 213 -8.09 -5.62 2.34
CA ASN A 213 -7.09 -4.71 1.79
C ASN A 213 -6.27 -5.35 0.64
N ALA A 214 -6.12 -6.67 0.62
CA ALA A 214 -5.45 -7.39 -0.46
C ALA A 214 -6.39 -7.78 -1.61
N ASP A 215 -7.66 -8.10 -1.30
CA ASP A 215 -8.66 -8.52 -2.28
C ASP A 215 -9.22 -7.36 -3.11
N ASP A 216 -9.28 -6.16 -2.52
CA ASP A 216 -9.88 -4.97 -3.09
C ASP A 216 -8.84 -3.84 -3.13
N MET A 217 -8.23 -3.69 -4.31
CA MET A 217 -7.13 -2.77 -4.59
C MET A 217 -7.59 -1.32 -4.47
N VAL A 218 -6.65 -0.41 -4.27
CA VAL A 218 -6.96 1.02 -4.26
C VAL A 218 -7.36 1.45 -5.67
N ASN A 219 -8.36 2.31 -5.77
CA ASN A 219 -8.86 2.84 -7.03
C ASN A 219 -8.82 4.38 -7.06
N ASP A 220 -9.14 4.96 -8.22
CA ASP A 220 -9.09 6.40 -8.45
C ASP A 220 -9.97 7.20 -7.46
N TYR A 221 -11.09 6.62 -7.02
CA TYR A 221 -12.00 7.23 -6.05
C TYR A 221 -11.37 7.34 -4.65
N GLU A 222 -10.56 6.38 -4.24
CA GLU A 222 -9.81 6.52 -2.98
C GLU A 222 -8.59 7.44 -3.14
N ASP A 223 -7.91 7.36 -4.28
CA ASP A 223 -6.70 8.14 -4.56
C ASP A 223 -6.94 9.65 -4.49
N GLN A 224 -8.10 10.12 -4.96
CA GLN A 224 -8.42 11.56 -4.95
C GLN A 224 -8.53 12.15 -3.53
N ARG A 225 -8.76 11.31 -2.50
CA ARG A 225 -8.95 11.78 -1.12
C ARG A 225 -7.69 12.38 -0.53
N ASN A 226 -6.59 11.64 -0.61
CA ASN A 226 -5.39 11.92 0.15
C ASN A 226 -4.76 13.29 -0.21
N PRO A 227 -4.63 13.68 -1.49
CA PRO A 227 -4.10 15.00 -1.85
C PRO A 227 -4.94 16.15 -1.29
N TYR A 228 -6.28 16.02 -1.31
CA TYR A 228 -7.15 17.06 -0.77
C TYR A 228 -7.09 17.13 0.75
N LEU A 229 -7.17 15.98 1.43
CA LEU A 229 -7.12 15.90 2.89
C LEU A 229 -5.75 16.28 3.47
N GLU A 230 -4.65 16.01 2.76
CA GLU A 230 -3.33 16.53 3.14
C GLU A 230 -3.37 18.06 3.26
N ASN A 231 -4.02 18.75 2.33
CA ASN A 231 -4.08 20.19 2.31
C ASN A 231 -5.04 20.77 3.36
N VAL A 232 -6.24 20.22 3.53
CA VAL A 232 -7.27 20.82 4.43
C VAL A 232 -7.22 20.29 5.85
N TYR A 233 -6.86 19.01 6.03
CA TYR A 233 -6.81 18.32 7.30
C TYR A 233 -5.38 18.08 7.80
N GLY A 234 -4.37 18.06 6.93
CA GLY A 234 -2.96 18.02 7.31
C GLY A 234 -2.35 16.61 7.37
N ASN A 235 -3.11 15.56 7.06
CA ASN A 235 -2.57 14.21 6.94
C ASN A 235 -3.21 13.39 5.82
N ARG A 236 -2.59 12.23 5.57
CA ARG A 236 -3.02 11.25 4.59
C ARG A 236 -3.35 9.93 5.28
N ASN A 237 -4.16 9.09 4.64
CA ASN A 237 -4.27 7.68 4.98
C ASN A 237 -3.16 6.90 4.26
N PRO A 238 -2.14 6.39 4.98
CA PRO A 238 -1.02 5.71 4.33
C PRO A 238 -1.41 4.40 3.66
N PHE A 239 -2.47 3.75 4.14
CA PHE A 239 -2.93 2.49 3.57
C PHE A 239 -3.66 2.67 2.23
N ILE A 240 -4.09 3.89 1.90
CA ILE A 240 -4.51 4.24 0.53
C ILE A 240 -3.27 4.50 -0.34
N ASP A 241 -2.32 5.30 0.14
CA ASP A 241 -1.12 5.61 -0.66
C ASP A 241 -0.25 4.38 -0.94
N ASN A 242 -0.20 3.40 -0.02
CA ASN A 242 0.39 2.08 -0.25
C ASN A 242 -0.22 0.99 0.66
N PRO A 243 -1.14 0.15 0.14
CA PRO A 243 -1.76 -0.96 0.88
C PRO A 243 -0.77 -1.96 1.49
N TYR A 244 0.40 -2.14 0.87
CA TYR A 244 1.47 -3.04 1.34
C TYR A 244 2.03 -2.67 2.72
N LEU A 245 1.83 -1.43 3.17
CA LEU A 245 2.16 -1.02 4.55
C LEU A 245 1.46 -1.91 5.58
N ALA A 246 0.23 -2.35 5.31
CA ALA A 246 -0.47 -3.25 6.21
C ALA A 246 0.22 -4.63 6.29
N THR A 247 0.72 -5.14 5.16
CA THR A 247 1.44 -6.42 5.08
C THR A 247 2.74 -6.37 5.88
N ILE A 248 3.52 -5.30 5.79
CA ILE A 248 4.80 -5.21 6.53
C ILE A 248 4.63 -4.89 8.02
N ILE A 249 3.51 -4.28 8.43
CA ILE A 249 3.22 -3.97 9.83
C ILE A 249 2.62 -5.18 10.55
N TRP A 250 1.57 -5.77 9.99
CA TRP A 250 0.78 -6.80 10.68
C TRP A 250 0.89 -8.19 10.07
N GLY A 251 1.44 -8.33 8.85
CA GLY A 251 1.46 -9.58 8.09
C GLY A 251 0.15 -9.81 7.33
N GLY A 252 -0.22 -11.09 7.15
CA GLY A 252 -1.40 -11.48 6.38
C GLY A 252 -1.11 -11.64 4.88
N PRO A 253 -2.15 -11.66 4.03
CA PRO A 253 -2.00 -11.66 2.58
C PRO A 253 -1.17 -10.47 2.09
N VAL A 254 -0.48 -10.66 0.96
CA VAL A 254 0.29 -9.59 0.33
C VAL A 254 -0.67 -8.64 -0.36
N ALA A 255 -0.73 -7.40 0.11
CA ALA A 255 -1.49 -6.32 -0.51
C ALA A 255 -0.68 -5.64 -1.63
N GLU A 256 -1.36 -4.80 -2.41
CA GLU A 256 -0.74 -4.04 -3.50
C GLU A 256 0.42 -3.17 -2.99
N ASP A 257 1.58 -3.29 -3.63
CA ASP A 257 2.76 -2.47 -3.35
C ASP A 257 2.94 -1.37 -4.40
N ARG A 258 2.55 -0.15 -4.02
CA ARG A 258 2.55 1.02 -4.91
C ARG A 258 3.87 1.78 -4.89
N TRP A 259 4.76 1.49 -3.95
CA TRP A 259 6.06 2.17 -3.81
C TRP A 259 7.25 1.26 -4.13
N GLY A 260 7.00 -0.01 -4.48
CA GLY A 260 8.05 -0.97 -4.78
C GLY A 260 8.88 -1.36 -3.55
N LEU A 261 8.32 -1.29 -2.34
CA LEU A 261 9.00 -1.72 -1.10
C LEU A 261 9.32 -3.22 -1.07
N ALA A 262 8.51 -4.04 -1.74
CA ALA A 262 8.77 -5.46 -1.93
C ALA A 262 9.82 -5.72 -3.02
N SER A 263 10.22 -4.68 -3.78
CA SER A 263 11.34 -4.79 -4.68
C SER A 263 12.59 -4.95 -3.85
N VAL A 264 13.20 -6.14 -3.91
CA VAL A 264 14.64 -6.26 -3.68
C VAL A 264 15.28 -5.17 -4.53
N SER A 265 16.13 -4.35 -3.90
CA SER A 265 16.98 -3.38 -4.61
C SER A 265 17.40 -4.00 -5.94
N GLU A 266 17.17 -3.27 -7.04
CA GLU A 266 17.56 -3.71 -8.39
C GLU A 266 18.78 -4.59 -8.27
N ASN A 267 18.66 -5.82 -8.76
CA ASN A 267 19.64 -6.89 -8.56
C ASN A 267 21.02 -6.37 -9.02
N ASP A 268 21.78 -5.72 -8.14
CA ASP A 268 23.02 -4.99 -8.45
C ASP A 268 24.13 -5.98 -8.85
N LEU A 269 23.87 -7.27 -8.61
CA LEU A 269 24.64 -8.42 -9.06
C LEU A 269 24.43 -8.73 -10.57
N SER A 270 23.33 -8.26 -11.19
CA SER A 270 23.06 -8.49 -12.62
C SER A 270 24.08 -7.80 -13.55
N ASN A 271 24.83 -6.81 -13.03
CA ASN A 271 25.87 -6.07 -13.75
C ASN A 271 27.27 -6.74 -13.72
N VAL A 272 27.40 -7.94 -13.16
CA VAL A 272 28.63 -8.73 -13.29
C VAL A 272 28.65 -9.42 -14.66
N VAL A 273 29.64 -9.09 -15.48
CA VAL A 273 29.88 -9.67 -16.82
C VAL A 273 31.15 -10.50 -16.79
N ILE A 274 31.08 -11.71 -17.33
CA ILE A 274 32.24 -12.59 -17.50
C ILE A 274 32.52 -12.76 -18.98
N PHE A 275 33.78 -12.55 -19.38
CA PHE A 275 34.19 -12.68 -20.77
C PHE A 275 35.66 -13.06 -20.91
N PRO A 276 36.07 -13.68 -22.04
CA PRO A 276 35.18 -14.27 -23.02
C PRO A 276 34.51 -15.54 -22.48
N ILE A 277 33.26 -15.78 -22.87
CA ILE A 277 32.60 -17.07 -22.70
C ILE A 277 32.04 -17.48 -24.07
N PRO A 278 32.42 -18.64 -24.64
CA PRO A 278 33.39 -19.62 -24.10
C PRO A 278 34.85 -19.15 -24.12
N SER A 279 35.73 -19.79 -23.34
CA SER A 279 37.18 -19.56 -23.33
C SER A 279 37.95 -20.86 -23.09
N SER A 280 39.26 -20.88 -23.35
CA SER A 280 40.13 -22.06 -23.14
C SER A 280 41.33 -21.81 -22.23
N GLU A 281 41.63 -20.54 -21.93
CA GLU A 281 42.81 -20.17 -21.14
C GLU A 281 42.42 -19.26 -19.98
N THR A 282 41.73 -18.15 -20.24
CA THR A 282 41.43 -17.15 -19.20
C THR A 282 40.03 -16.56 -19.34
N ILE A 283 39.47 -16.11 -18.22
CA ILE A 283 38.23 -15.32 -18.18
C ILE A 283 38.42 -14.09 -17.29
N TRP A 284 37.71 -13.02 -17.62
CA TRP A 284 37.69 -11.74 -16.91
C TRP A 284 36.34 -11.54 -16.25
N VAL A 285 36.35 -10.95 -15.07
CA VAL A 285 35.14 -10.57 -14.33
C VAL A 285 35.09 -9.05 -14.27
N GLN A 286 34.12 -8.44 -14.95
CA GLN A 286 33.85 -7.01 -14.82
C GLN A 286 32.56 -6.81 -14.03
N SER A 287 32.55 -5.81 -13.16
CA SER A 287 31.36 -5.38 -12.45
C SER A 287 31.28 -3.87 -12.44
N ASN A 288 30.08 -3.34 -12.70
CA ASN A 288 29.72 -1.94 -12.42
C ASN A 288 28.95 -1.81 -11.10
N SER A 289 28.97 -2.86 -10.27
CA SER A 289 28.28 -2.86 -8.98
C SER A 289 28.94 -1.95 -7.96
N SER A 290 28.12 -1.39 -7.08
CA SER A 290 28.57 -0.58 -5.94
C SER A 290 29.31 -1.37 -4.85
N PHE A 291 29.18 -2.71 -4.84
CA PHE A 291 29.85 -3.59 -3.88
C PHE A 291 31.13 -4.23 -4.48
N PRO A 292 32.20 -4.41 -3.68
CA PRO A 292 33.45 -5.02 -4.13
C PRO A 292 33.30 -6.53 -4.30
N LEU A 293 33.93 -7.07 -5.35
CA LEU A 293 34.12 -8.50 -5.53
C LEU A 293 35.49 -8.88 -4.96
N GLU A 294 35.53 -9.79 -4.00
CA GLU A 294 36.74 -10.10 -3.22
C GLU A 294 37.27 -11.51 -3.50
N ALA A 295 36.42 -12.43 -3.92
CA ALA A 295 36.78 -13.83 -4.17
C ALA A 295 35.95 -14.45 -5.30
N TYR A 296 36.46 -15.57 -5.81
CA TYR A 296 35.74 -16.44 -6.72
C TYR A 296 35.86 -17.92 -6.33
N VAL A 297 34.87 -18.72 -6.73
CA VAL A 297 34.85 -20.17 -6.61
C VAL A 297 34.33 -20.79 -7.91
N ILE A 298 35.04 -21.80 -8.44
CA ILE A 298 34.62 -22.56 -9.61
C ILE A 298 34.09 -23.92 -9.16
N TYR A 299 32.88 -24.26 -9.58
CA TYR A 299 32.24 -25.55 -9.35
C TYR A 299 32.10 -26.33 -10.66
N ASP A 300 32.22 -27.66 -10.57
CA ASP A 300 31.66 -28.54 -11.59
C ASP A 300 30.12 -28.69 -11.44
N LEU A 301 29.48 -29.36 -12.38
CA LEU A 301 28.02 -29.54 -12.37
C LEU A 301 27.49 -30.42 -11.23
N SER A 302 28.37 -31.11 -10.49
CA SER A 302 27.99 -31.85 -9.29
C SER A 302 28.07 -31.00 -8.01
N GLY A 303 28.49 -29.73 -8.13
CA GLY A 303 28.67 -28.81 -7.01
C GLY A 303 30.02 -28.97 -6.29
N ARG A 304 30.96 -29.74 -6.84
CA ARG A 304 32.29 -29.89 -6.26
C ARG A 304 33.15 -28.68 -6.62
N ILE A 305 33.85 -28.13 -5.63
CA ILE A 305 34.82 -27.05 -5.79
C ILE A 305 36.03 -27.56 -6.58
N ILE A 306 36.33 -26.86 -7.68
CA ILE A 306 37.47 -27.12 -8.56
C ILE A 306 38.59 -26.11 -8.30
N SER A 307 38.24 -24.86 -8.03
CA SER A 307 39.18 -23.77 -7.73
C SER A 307 38.51 -22.73 -6.84
N GLU A 308 39.29 -22.08 -5.98
CA GLU A 308 38.89 -20.94 -5.16
C GLU A 308 40.09 -20.01 -4.95
N ALA A 309 39.89 -18.70 -5.05
CA ALA A 309 40.92 -17.69 -4.75
C ALA A 309 40.32 -16.30 -4.51
N THR A 310 41.15 -15.37 -4.03
CA THR A 310 40.83 -13.95 -4.03
C THR A 310 40.73 -13.41 -5.45
N LEU A 311 39.84 -12.46 -5.67
CA LEU A 311 39.60 -11.84 -6.97
C LEU A 311 40.19 -10.43 -7.00
N ASP A 312 41.11 -10.19 -7.93
CA ASP A 312 41.49 -8.84 -8.36
C ASP A 312 40.82 -8.58 -9.71
N ALA A 313 39.99 -7.54 -9.80
CA ALA A 313 39.25 -7.21 -11.02
C ALA A 313 40.16 -6.79 -12.19
N SER A 314 41.44 -6.51 -11.93
CA SER A 314 42.46 -6.21 -12.94
C SER A 314 43.24 -7.44 -13.43
N GLU A 315 42.99 -8.60 -12.83
CA GLU A 315 43.62 -9.87 -13.22
C GLU A 315 42.62 -10.83 -13.87
N ALA A 316 43.12 -11.66 -14.78
CA ALA A 316 42.33 -12.70 -15.41
C ALA A 316 42.33 -13.98 -14.54
N ILE A 317 41.20 -14.66 -14.48
CA ILE A 317 41.10 -16.00 -13.87
C ILE A 317 41.61 -17.02 -14.89
N ASP A 318 42.65 -17.77 -14.52
CA ASP A 318 43.19 -18.87 -15.31
C ASP A 318 42.29 -20.11 -15.22
N ILE A 319 41.83 -20.57 -16.38
CA ILE A 319 41.00 -21.77 -16.57
C ILE A 319 41.67 -22.78 -17.51
N SER A 320 42.93 -22.58 -17.90
CA SER A 320 43.67 -23.43 -18.85
C SER A 320 43.85 -24.88 -18.38
N SER A 321 43.80 -25.10 -17.07
CA SER A 321 43.89 -26.42 -16.45
C SER A 321 42.56 -27.18 -16.41
N LEU A 322 41.44 -26.51 -16.74
CA LEU A 322 40.12 -27.12 -16.72
C LEU A 322 39.89 -27.95 -17.99
N ASN A 323 39.21 -29.09 -17.83
CA ASN A 323 38.76 -29.87 -18.97
C ASN A 323 37.65 -29.13 -19.73
N LYS A 324 37.50 -29.42 -21.03
CA LYS A 324 36.41 -28.89 -21.83
C LYS A 324 35.06 -29.26 -21.23
N GLY A 325 34.19 -28.29 -21.01
CA GLY A 325 32.92 -28.53 -20.34
C GLY A 325 32.24 -27.28 -19.78
N LEU A 326 31.17 -27.53 -19.02
CA LEU A 326 30.36 -26.52 -18.37
C LEU A 326 30.70 -26.42 -16.88
N TYR A 327 30.90 -25.20 -16.40
CA TYR A 327 31.21 -24.92 -14.99
C TYR A 327 30.35 -23.76 -14.48
N LEU A 328 30.27 -23.64 -13.16
CA LEU A 328 29.66 -22.50 -12.48
C LEU A 328 30.76 -21.68 -11.81
N LEU A 329 30.80 -20.39 -12.05
CA LEU A 329 31.67 -19.43 -11.37
C LEU A 329 30.82 -18.62 -10.39
N GLU A 330 31.07 -18.77 -9.10
CA GLU A 330 30.60 -17.86 -8.06
C GLU A 330 31.63 -16.75 -7.86
N VAL A 331 31.19 -15.49 -7.80
CA VAL A 331 32.01 -14.33 -7.43
C VAL A 331 31.27 -13.47 -6.41
N GLY A 332 32.00 -12.88 -5.48
CA GLY A 332 31.40 -12.06 -4.43
C GLY A 332 32.30 -11.83 -3.22
N ASN A 333 31.70 -11.50 -2.09
CA ASN A 333 32.33 -11.41 -0.78
C ASN A 333 31.51 -12.20 0.27
N THR A 334 31.71 -11.93 1.56
CA THR A 334 30.97 -12.61 2.64
C THR A 334 29.49 -12.29 2.65
N ASP A 335 29.10 -11.13 2.12
CA ASP A 335 27.75 -10.59 2.26
C ASP A 335 26.89 -10.84 1.01
N LYS A 336 27.50 -10.75 -0.18
CA LYS A 336 26.82 -10.89 -1.48
C LYS A 336 27.61 -11.77 -2.43
N LYS A 337 26.90 -12.67 -3.11
CA LYS A 337 27.46 -13.63 -4.07
C LYS A 337 26.59 -13.71 -5.31
N ILE A 338 27.21 -13.88 -6.48
CA ILE A 338 26.54 -14.21 -7.73
C ILE A 338 27.20 -15.40 -8.39
N THR A 339 26.37 -16.32 -8.90
CA THR A 339 26.82 -17.44 -9.73
C THR A 339 26.52 -17.18 -11.20
N LYS A 340 27.50 -17.43 -12.07
CA LYS A 340 27.38 -17.37 -13.52
C LYS A 340 27.86 -18.67 -14.14
N LYS A 341 27.32 -18.97 -15.32
CA LYS A 341 27.71 -20.14 -16.11
C LYS A 341 28.92 -19.80 -16.98
N ILE A 342 29.98 -20.60 -16.93
CA ILE A 342 31.15 -20.46 -17.83
C ILE A 342 31.32 -21.74 -18.67
N ILE A 343 31.84 -21.59 -19.89
CA ILE A 343 32.05 -22.69 -20.84
C ILE A 343 33.53 -22.73 -21.20
N VAL A 344 34.18 -23.87 -20.94
CA VAL A 344 35.58 -24.14 -21.26
C VAL A 344 35.65 -24.95 -22.56
N ASN A 345 36.38 -24.46 -23.57
CA ASN A 345 36.35 -24.98 -24.95
C ASN A 345 37.62 -25.64 -25.44
#